data_AF-A0A927F1H2-F1
#
_entry.id   AF-A0A927F1H2-F1
#
_cell.length_a   1.000
_cell.length_b   1.000
_cell.length_c   1.000
_cell.angle_alpha   90.00
_cell.angle_beta   90.00
_cell.angle_gamma   90.00
#
_symmetry.space_group_name_H-M   'P 1'
#
loop_
_entity.id
_entity.type
_entity.pdbx_description
1 polymer ?
#
loop_
_entity_poly.entity_id
_entity_poly.type
_entity_poly.pdbx_seq_one_letter_code
_entity_poly.pdbx_strand_id
1 'polypeptide(L)'
;MCRTVDLRHAVLAKNDGLAAELRADLTARGMTAVNLMSSPGSGKTALLERVLTRAGERGVAVAALTADLATENDARRLARSGAPVKQVLTGGLCHLEADQVREHLADWPPRATRALFVENVGNLVCPATYDLGESLRVVLMSVTEGEDKPVKYPTAFGLAHLVVLTKTDLAQPAGFDEEVFADHVERVNPGVEVLRSSARTGEGVDGLLDRVLAACSGVTPHRPVLARQHLERHGHTHAHEHGHEHAPEAESGPEAAPEGPDEAASDVIASPAGQPSDAVLQTVADGS
;
A
#
# COMPACT_ATOMS: atom_id res chain seq x y z
N MET A 1 22.32 13.86 17.16
CA MET A 1 22.07 12.82 16.13
C MET A 1 20.59 12.46 16.20
N CYS A 2 19.81 12.70 15.15
CA CYS A 2 18.45 12.13 15.07
C CYS A 2 18.60 10.60 14.93
N ARG A 3 17.85 9.79 15.70
CA ARG A 3 17.94 8.33 15.56
C ARG A 3 17.07 7.90 14.39
N THR A 4 17.54 6.90 13.63
CA THR A 4 16.81 6.32 12.48
C THR A 4 15.45 5.74 12.86
N VAL A 5 15.20 5.49 14.15
CA VAL A 5 13.89 5.10 14.71
C VAL A 5 12.89 6.25 14.63
N ASP A 6 13.31 7.45 15.06
CA ASP A 6 12.47 8.65 15.16
C ASP A 6 11.91 9.05 13.79
N LEU A 7 12.77 9.07 12.77
CA LEU A 7 12.39 9.35 11.39
C LEU A 7 11.41 8.30 10.82
N ARG A 8 11.59 7.02 11.12
CA ARG A 8 10.67 5.96 10.68
C ARG A 8 9.30 6.09 11.32
N HIS A 9 9.23 6.41 12.61
CA HIS A 9 7.96 6.66 13.28
C HIS A 9 7.26 7.92 12.73
N ALA A 10 8.00 8.98 12.40
CA ALA A 10 7.44 10.19 11.79
C ALA A 10 6.84 9.93 10.40
N VAL A 11 7.50 9.12 9.55
CA VAL A 11 6.98 8.74 8.23
C VAL A 11 5.70 7.91 8.34
N LEU A 12 5.68 6.90 9.22
CA LEU A 12 4.49 6.08 9.44
C LEU A 12 3.32 6.90 10.01
N ALA A 13 3.56 7.73 11.02
CA ALA A 13 2.53 8.60 11.59
C ALA A 13 1.97 9.62 10.58
N LYS A 14 2.79 10.12 9.63
CA LYS A 14 2.29 10.94 8.50
C LYS A 14 1.34 10.12 7.61
N ASN A 15 1.75 8.90 7.23
CA ASN A 15 0.91 8.01 6.42
C ASN A 15 -0.42 7.68 7.13
N ASP A 16 -0.39 7.37 8.42
CA ASP A 16 -1.58 6.99 9.19
C ASP A 16 -2.61 8.13 9.28
N GLY A 17 -2.16 9.38 9.39
CA GLY A 17 -3.03 10.56 9.28
C GLY A 17 -3.68 10.68 7.90
N LEU A 18 -2.88 10.55 6.83
CA LEU A 18 -3.37 10.58 5.45
C LEU A 18 -4.32 9.40 5.13
N ALA A 19 -4.10 8.24 5.73
CA ALA A 19 -4.94 7.07 5.62
C ALA A 19 -6.27 7.25 6.35
N ALA A 20 -6.28 7.87 7.53
CA ALA A 20 -7.50 8.18 8.29
C ALA A 20 -8.39 9.20 7.55
N GLU A 21 -7.80 10.26 6.99
CA GLU A 21 -8.48 11.22 6.12
C GLU A 21 -9.05 10.55 4.86
N LEU A 22 -8.23 9.76 4.14
CA LEU A 22 -8.65 9.07 2.92
C LEU A 22 -9.79 8.07 3.21
N ARG A 23 -9.71 7.33 4.30
CA ARG A 23 -10.77 6.44 4.82
C ARG A 23 -12.09 7.19 5.04
N ALA A 24 -12.03 8.42 5.57
CA ALA A 24 -13.21 9.26 5.77
C ALA A 24 -13.81 9.73 4.45
N ASP A 25 -13.01 10.22 3.50
CA ASP A 25 -13.47 10.64 2.16
C ASP A 25 -14.12 9.50 1.38
N LEU A 26 -13.52 8.31 1.42
CA LEU A 26 -14.04 7.09 0.79
C LEU A 26 -15.38 6.67 1.41
N THR A 27 -15.47 6.73 2.74
CA THR A 27 -16.71 6.45 3.48
C THR A 27 -17.81 7.46 3.15
N ALA A 28 -17.48 8.76 3.06
CA ALA A 28 -18.41 9.82 2.67
C ALA A 28 -18.89 9.68 1.21
N ARG A 29 -18.05 9.11 0.32
CA ARG A 29 -18.42 8.71 -1.05
C ARG A 29 -19.26 7.42 -1.11
N GLY A 30 -19.46 6.72 0.01
CA GLY A 30 -20.14 5.42 0.04
C GLY A 30 -19.34 4.28 -0.61
N MET A 31 -18.01 4.44 -0.72
CA MET A 31 -17.12 3.55 -1.46
C MET A 31 -16.17 2.79 -0.51
N THR A 32 -16.24 1.46 -0.53
CA THR A 32 -15.39 0.59 0.28
C THR A 32 -14.06 0.34 -0.42
N ALA A 33 -12.93 0.64 0.23
CA ALA A 33 -11.61 0.31 -0.29
C ALA A 33 -11.12 -1.06 0.21
N VAL A 34 -10.52 -1.84 -0.69
CA VAL A 34 -10.11 -3.23 -0.48
C VAL A 34 -8.64 -3.40 -0.90
N ASN A 35 -7.71 -3.40 0.07
CA ASN A 35 -6.28 -3.58 -0.15
C ASN A 35 -5.95 -5.07 -0.32
N LEU A 36 -5.46 -5.48 -1.49
CA LEU A 36 -5.06 -6.85 -1.81
C LEU A 36 -3.53 -6.98 -1.73
N MET A 37 -3.03 -7.66 -0.70
CA MET A 37 -1.60 -7.88 -0.47
C MET A 37 -1.22 -9.35 -0.73
N SER A 38 -0.03 -9.59 -1.29
CA SER A 38 0.48 -10.96 -1.56
C SER A 38 1.99 -10.97 -1.78
N SER A 39 2.60 -12.15 -1.93
CA SER A 39 3.91 -12.25 -2.58
C SER A 39 3.80 -12.10 -4.11
N PRO A 40 4.90 -11.91 -4.86
CA PRO A 40 4.88 -11.98 -6.32
C PRO A 40 4.36 -13.34 -6.79
N GLY A 41 3.57 -13.36 -7.86
CA GLY A 41 3.08 -14.62 -8.45
C GLY A 41 2.03 -15.38 -7.64
N SER A 42 1.55 -14.89 -6.49
CA SER A 42 0.43 -15.51 -5.75
C SER A 42 -0.87 -15.52 -6.57
N GLY A 43 -1.02 -14.61 -7.54
CA GLY A 43 -2.12 -14.63 -8.52
C GLY A 43 -3.23 -13.58 -8.27
N LYS A 44 -2.94 -12.50 -7.53
CA LYS A 44 -3.85 -11.38 -7.27
C LYS A 44 -4.57 -10.90 -8.53
N THR A 45 -3.85 -10.43 -9.54
CA THR A 45 -4.39 -9.97 -10.83
C THR A 45 -5.32 -10.97 -11.50
N ALA A 46 -5.00 -12.26 -11.41
CA ALA A 46 -5.80 -13.31 -12.03
C ALA A 46 -7.13 -13.52 -11.29
N LEU A 47 -7.14 -13.39 -9.95
CA LEU A 47 -8.36 -13.45 -9.16
C LEU A 47 -9.16 -12.14 -9.29
N LEU A 48 -8.49 -10.98 -9.24
CA LEU A 48 -9.14 -9.68 -9.36
C LEU A 48 -9.79 -9.48 -10.74
N GLU A 49 -9.12 -9.91 -11.83
CA GLU A 49 -9.72 -9.95 -13.18
C GLU A 49 -11.06 -10.70 -13.20
N ARG A 50 -11.15 -11.84 -12.49
CA ARG A 50 -12.40 -12.61 -12.34
C ARG A 50 -13.43 -11.89 -11.47
N VAL A 51 -13.02 -11.33 -10.34
CA VAL A 51 -13.91 -10.62 -9.39
C VAL A 51 -14.51 -9.36 -10.03
N LEU A 52 -13.71 -8.56 -10.77
CA LEU A 52 -14.20 -7.39 -11.50
C LEU A 52 -15.20 -7.78 -12.59
N THR A 53 -14.88 -8.83 -13.37
CA THR A 53 -15.79 -9.36 -14.40
C THR A 53 -17.12 -9.80 -13.78
N ARG A 54 -17.05 -10.55 -12.66
CA ARG A 54 -18.21 -11.06 -11.94
C ARG A 54 -19.05 -9.96 -11.28
N ALA A 55 -18.40 -8.88 -10.82
CA ALA A 55 -19.09 -7.68 -10.35
C ALA A 55 -19.86 -7.00 -11.48
N GLY A 56 -19.26 -6.88 -12.67
CA GLY A 56 -19.93 -6.39 -13.88
C GLY A 56 -21.15 -7.22 -14.28
N GLU A 57 -21.01 -8.55 -14.31
CA GLU A 57 -22.13 -9.49 -14.55
C GLU A 57 -23.29 -9.30 -13.55
N ARG A 58 -22.96 -8.96 -12.30
CA ARG A 58 -23.92 -8.73 -11.20
C ARG A 58 -24.42 -7.28 -11.13
N GLY A 59 -24.06 -6.42 -12.09
CA GLY A 59 -24.46 -5.00 -12.14
C GLY A 59 -23.83 -4.12 -11.05
N VAL A 60 -22.75 -4.58 -10.40
CA VAL A 60 -22.07 -3.87 -9.33
C VAL A 60 -21.00 -2.95 -9.89
N ALA A 61 -21.14 -1.64 -9.67
CA ALA A 61 -20.12 -0.66 -10.00
C ALA A 61 -18.88 -0.83 -9.10
N VAL A 62 -17.81 -1.41 -9.66
CA VAL A 62 -16.50 -1.57 -9.01
C VAL A 62 -15.41 -0.90 -9.84
N ALA A 63 -14.25 -0.62 -9.25
CA ALA A 63 -13.05 -0.17 -9.95
C ALA A 63 -11.80 -0.82 -9.34
N ALA A 64 -10.68 -0.80 -10.08
CA ALA A 64 -9.39 -1.29 -9.57
C ALA A 64 -8.26 -0.28 -9.79
N LEU A 65 -7.52 0.00 -8.72
CA LEU A 65 -6.21 0.63 -8.77
C LEU A 65 -5.16 -0.48 -8.59
N THR A 66 -4.14 -0.54 -9.44
CA THR A 66 -3.09 -1.58 -9.37
C THR A 66 -1.70 -0.96 -9.36
N ALA A 67 -0.80 -1.49 -8.54
CA ALA A 67 0.49 -0.88 -8.26
C ALA A 67 1.67 -1.85 -8.46
N ASP A 68 2.59 -1.45 -9.33
CA ASP A 68 3.80 -2.20 -9.67
C ASP A 68 5.04 -1.31 -9.65
N LEU A 69 6.20 -1.94 -9.49
CA LEU A 69 7.50 -1.26 -9.62
C LEU A 69 7.76 -0.82 -11.07
N ALA A 70 7.25 -1.58 -12.05
CA ALA A 70 7.45 -1.34 -13.47
C ALA A 70 6.38 -2.04 -14.33
N THR A 71 6.16 -1.53 -15.53
CA THR A 71 5.16 -1.98 -16.53
C THR A 71 3.70 -1.71 -16.16
N GLU A 72 2.83 -1.75 -17.18
CA GLU A 72 1.37 -1.59 -17.05
C GLU A 72 0.63 -2.92 -17.26
N ASN A 73 1.35 -4.05 -17.21
CA ASN A 73 0.84 -5.35 -17.63
C ASN A 73 -0.42 -5.76 -16.86
N ASP A 74 -0.43 -5.49 -15.56
CA ASP A 74 -1.54 -5.84 -14.68
C ASP A 74 -2.73 -4.88 -14.86
N ALA A 75 -2.52 -3.58 -15.10
CA ALA A 75 -3.62 -2.68 -15.47
C ALA A 75 -4.26 -3.07 -16.82
N ARG A 76 -3.45 -3.36 -17.84
CA ARG A 76 -3.91 -3.82 -19.17
C ARG A 76 -4.66 -5.15 -19.09
N ARG A 77 -4.26 -6.02 -18.15
CA ARG A 77 -4.95 -7.27 -17.83
C ARG A 77 -6.30 -7.03 -17.16
N LEU A 78 -6.33 -6.26 -16.07
CA LEU A 78 -7.56 -5.98 -15.32
C LEU A 78 -8.61 -5.26 -16.17
N ALA A 79 -8.20 -4.39 -17.10
CA ALA A 79 -9.09 -3.67 -18.01
C ALA A 79 -9.94 -4.60 -18.90
N ARG A 80 -9.52 -5.87 -19.10
CA ARG A 80 -10.30 -6.87 -19.85
C ARG A 80 -11.62 -7.26 -19.17
N SER A 81 -11.77 -6.95 -17.88
CA SER A 81 -13.03 -7.13 -17.13
C SER A 81 -14.12 -6.10 -17.48
N GLY A 82 -13.77 -5.02 -18.19
CA GLY A 82 -14.66 -3.89 -18.46
C GLY A 82 -14.84 -2.92 -17.29
N ALA A 83 -14.29 -3.21 -16.10
CA ALA A 83 -14.27 -2.27 -14.99
C ALA A 83 -13.28 -1.11 -15.24
N PRO A 84 -13.48 0.09 -14.67
CA PRO A 84 -12.49 1.15 -14.66
C PRO A 84 -11.22 0.71 -13.93
N VAL A 85 -10.06 0.86 -14.58
CA VAL A 85 -8.74 0.51 -14.00
C VAL A 85 -7.79 1.71 -14.07
N LYS A 86 -6.95 1.87 -13.03
CA LYS A 86 -5.86 2.86 -13.00
C LYS A 86 -4.56 2.22 -12.51
N GLN A 87 -3.47 2.41 -13.26
CA GLN A 87 -2.13 1.99 -12.86
C GLN A 87 -1.52 3.02 -11.91
N VAL A 88 -0.75 2.55 -10.93
CA VAL A 88 0.30 3.31 -10.22
C VAL A 88 1.63 2.67 -10.55
N LEU A 89 2.64 3.48 -10.87
CA LEU A 89 4.04 3.04 -10.97
C LEU A 89 4.77 3.56 -9.73
N THR A 90 5.24 2.67 -8.86
CA THR A 90 5.71 3.06 -7.51
C THR A 90 7.09 3.71 -7.47
N GLY A 91 7.71 3.98 -8.63
CA GLY A 91 9.06 4.54 -8.72
C GLY A 91 10.17 3.64 -8.15
N GLY A 92 9.87 2.36 -7.90
CA GLY A 92 10.76 1.41 -7.21
C GLY A 92 10.42 1.18 -5.73
N LEU A 93 9.42 1.86 -5.16
CA LEU A 93 8.95 1.57 -3.80
C LEU A 93 8.29 0.19 -3.73
N CYS A 94 8.57 -0.54 -2.65
CA CYS A 94 8.10 -1.90 -2.42
C CYS A 94 6.64 -2.02 -1.90
N HIS A 95 5.89 -0.92 -1.92
CA HIS A 95 4.55 -0.74 -1.37
C HIS A 95 3.91 0.54 -1.96
N LEU A 96 2.61 0.73 -1.69
CA LEU A 96 1.91 2.01 -1.81
C LEU A 96 1.93 2.79 -0.48
N GLU A 97 1.83 4.11 -0.56
CA GLU A 97 1.47 5.01 0.56
C GLU A 97 0.08 5.63 0.35
N ALA A 98 -0.58 6.08 1.42
CA ALA A 98 -1.93 6.66 1.36
C ALA A 98 -2.01 7.95 0.50
N ASP A 99 -0.94 8.75 0.47
CA ASP A 99 -0.83 9.96 -0.37
C ASP A 99 -0.92 9.60 -1.86
N GLN A 100 -0.14 8.59 -2.30
CA GLN A 100 -0.12 8.12 -3.68
C GLN A 100 -1.50 7.61 -4.13
N VAL A 101 -2.20 6.88 -3.25
CA VAL A 101 -3.58 6.44 -3.52
C VAL A 101 -4.47 7.68 -3.69
N ARG A 102 -4.46 8.62 -2.74
CA ARG A 102 -5.27 9.85 -2.77
C ARG A 102 -5.09 10.65 -4.06
N GLU A 103 -3.85 10.90 -4.49
CA GLU A 103 -3.54 11.57 -5.76
C GLU A 103 -4.22 10.88 -6.96
N HIS A 104 -4.18 9.55 -6.99
CA HIS A 104 -4.81 8.76 -8.05
C HIS A 104 -6.35 8.72 -7.93
N LEU A 105 -6.94 9.10 -6.79
CA LEU A 105 -8.40 9.16 -6.55
C LEU A 105 -9.02 10.57 -6.61
N ALA A 106 -8.26 11.60 -7.00
CA ALA A 106 -8.77 12.97 -7.12
C ALA A 106 -9.89 13.08 -8.17
N ASP A 107 -9.62 12.70 -9.42
CA ASP A 107 -10.56 12.74 -10.56
C ASP A 107 -11.12 11.36 -10.94
N TRP A 108 -11.00 10.36 -10.07
CA TRP A 108 -11.30 8.94 -10.34
C TRP A 108 -11.63 8.19 -9.02
N PRO A 109 -12.24 6.99 -9.01
CA PRO A 109 -13.03 6.35 -10.06
C PRO A 109 -14.38 7.06 -10.29
N PRO A 110 -15.23 6.60 -11.24
CA PRO A 110 -16.57 7.13 -11.43
C PRO A 110 -17.39 7.23 -10.14
N ARG A 111 -18.23 8.28 -10.04
CA ARG A 111 -18.97 8.62 -8.80
C ARG A 111 -19.92 7.54 -8.26
N ALA A 112 -20.24 6.52 -9.05
CA ALA A 112 -21.10 5.40 -8.67
C ALA A 112 -20.33 4.17 -8.15
N THR A 113 -19.00 4.19 -8.14
CA THR A 113 -18.19 3.04 -7.69
C THR A 113 -18.44 2.75 -6.20
N ARG A 114 -18.91 1.54 -5.92
CA ARG A 114 -19.26 1.03 -4.58
C ARG A 114 -18.10 0.33 -3.89
N ALA A 115 -17.22 -0.33 -4.66
CA ALA A 115 -15.99 -0.92 -4.15
C ALA A 115 -14.79 -0.54 -5.04
N LEU A 116 -13.72 -0.10 -4.40
CA LEU A 116 -12.42 0.13 -5.01
C LEU A 116 -11.46 -0.96 -4.55
N PHE A 117 -11.04 -1.82 -5.47
CA PHE A 117 -9.94 -2.75 -5.22
C PHE A 117 -8.61 -2.02 -5.40
N VAL A 118 -7.71 -2.17 -4.44
CA VAL A 118 -6.32 -1.71 -4.53
C VAL A 118 -5.44 -2.94 -4.59
N GLU A 119 -5.02 -3.31 -5.80
CA GLU A 119 -4.01 -4.35 -5.99
C GLU A 119 -2.63 -3.78 -5.66
N ASN A 120 -2.12 -4.16 -4.49
CA ASN A 120 -0.87 -3.65 -3.95
C ASN A 120 0.33 -4.40 -4.55
N VAL A 121 1.52 -3.82 -4.40
CA VAL A 121 2.79 -4.43 -4.82
C VAL A 121 2.91 -5.86 -4.28
N GLY A 122 3.50 -6.77 -5.06
CA GLY A 122 3.80 -8.15 -4.64
C GLY A 122 4.84 -8.22 -3.52
N ASN A 123 4.46 -7.87 -2.30
CA ASN A 123 5.28 -7.95 -1.10
C ASN A 123 4.41 -8.19 0.16
N LEU A 124 4.89 -9.02 1.10
CA LEU A 124 4.24 -9.30 2.40
C LEU A 124 4.95 -8.63 3.60
N VAL A 125 5.98 -7.82 3.35
CA VAL A 125 6.76 -7.11 4.36
C VAL A 125 6.45 -5.62 4.31
N CYS A 126 6.79 -4.92 3.22
CA CYS A 126 6.59 -3.46 3.15
C CYS A 126 5.09 -3.05 3.25
N PRO A 127 4.16 -3.62 2.46
CA PRO A 127 2.77 -3.16 2.47
C PRO A 127 2.04 -3.43 3.79
N ALA A 128 2.54 -4.37 4.60
CA ALA A 128 1.91 -4.72 5.88
C ALA A 128 2.01 -3.58 6.92
N THR A 129 2.98 -2.67 6.82
CA THR A 129 3.19 -1.60 7.81
C THR A 129 2.60 -0.24 7.43
N TYR A 130 1.89 -0.12 6.30
CA TYR A 130 1.26 1.12 5.86
C TYR A 130 -0.25 0.92 5.75
N ASP A 131 -1.05 1.77 6.39
CA ASP A 131 -2.49 1.89 6.12
C ASP A 131 -2.71 2.67 4.80
N LEU A 132 -3.63 2.22 3.94
CA LEU A 132 -4.07 2.95 2.75
C LEU A 132 -5.48 3.56 2.93
N GLY A 133 -6.00 3.52 4.15
CA GLY A 133 -7.38 3.89 4.47
C GLY A 133 -8.38 2.80 4.13
N GLU A 134 -7.93 1.56 3.89
CA GLU A 134 -8.81 0.49 3.43
C GLU A 134 -9.84 0.05 4.48
N SER A 135 -11.05 -0.26 4.03
CA SER A 135 -12.09 -0.89 4.85
C SER A 135 -11.85 -2.40 5.02
N LEU A 136 -11.14 -3.01 4.06
CA LEU A 136 -10.78 -4.43 4.06
C LEU A 136 -9.31 -4.61 3.62
N ARG A 137 -8.49 -5.20 4.50
CA ARG A 137 -7.16 -5.71 4.14
C ARG A 137 -7.24 -7.20 3.89
N VAL A 138 -7.05 -7.63 2.64
CA VAL A 138 -7.11 -9.03 2.21
C VAL A 138 -5.69 -9.52 1.93
N VAL A 139 -5.28 -10.61 2.57
CA VAL A 139 -3.98 -11.23 2.32
C VAL A 139 -4.17 -12.49 1.47
N LEU A 140 -3.55 -12.50 0.30
CA LEU A 140 -3.55 -13.62 -0.62
C LEU A 140 -2.21 -14.35 -0.55
N MET A 141 -2.27 -15.67 -0.46
CA MET A 141 -1.11 -16.54 -0.69
C MET A 141 -1.54 -17.75 -1.51
N SER A 142 -0.64 -18.31 -2.31
CA SER A 142 -0.93 -19.52 -3.07
C SER A 142 -0.35 -20.77 -2.42
N VAL A 143 -1.02 -21.91 -2.61
CA VAL A 143 -0.56 -23.22 -2.10
C VAL A 143 0.89 -23.54 -2.51
N THR A 144 1.32 -23.04 -3.68
CA THR A 144 2.68 -23.19 -4.21
C THR A 144 3.76 -22.41 -3.43
N GLU A 145 3.43 -21.78 -2.29
CA GLU A 145 4.35 -20.98 -1.48
C GLU A 145 4.55 -21.52 -0.05
N GLY A 146 3.91 -22.63 0.31
CA GLY A 146 4.07 -23.34 1.58
C GLY A 146 3.24 -22.82 2.75
N GLU A 147 2.99 -23.73 3.70
CA GLU A 147 2.10 -23.63 4.85
C GLU A 147 2.66 -22.71 5.95
N ASP A 148 3.99 -22.61 6.04
CA ASP A 148 4.70 -21.75 7.00
C ASP A 148 4.46 -20.24 6.81
N LYS A 149 3.84 -19.83 5.70
CA LYS A 149 3.80 -18.41 5.32
C LYS A 149 3.13 -17.49 6.35
N PRO A 150 2.02 -17.85 7.04
CA PRO A 150 1.44 -16.99 8.07
C PRO A 150 2.42 -16.71 9.21
N VAL A 151 3.12 -17.75 9.71
CA VAL A 151 4.09 -17.62 10.81
C VAL A 151 5.42 -16.98 10.36
N LYS A 152 5.76 -17.02 9.07
CA LYS A 152 6.90 -16.30 8.48
C LYS A 152 6.63 -14.81 8.18
N TYR A 153 5.36 -14.42 8.01
CA TYR A 153 4.96 -13.04 7.72
C TYR A 153 3.85 -12.53 8.67
N PRO A 154 4.03 -12.63 10.00
CA PRO A 154 2.94 -12.47 10.96
C PRO A 154 2.29 -11.08 10.93
N THR A 155 3.02 -10.03 10.59
CA THR A 155 2.46 -8.67 10.44
C THR A 155 1.39 -8.59 9.35
N ALA A 156 1.58 -9.28 8.22
CA ALA A 156 0.60 -9.26 7.13
C ALA A 156 -0.67 -10.02 7.55
N PHE A 157 -0.52 -11.27 8.00
CA PHE A 157 -1.65 -12.14 8.34
C PHE A 157 -2.38 -11.66 9.61
N GLY A 158 -1.66 -11.16 10.62
CA GLY A 158 -2.21 -10.58 11.85
C GLY A 158 -2.91 -9.22 11.68
N LEU A 159 -2.80 -8.61 10.48
CA LEU A 159 -3.55 -7.42 10.05
C LEU A 159 -4.63 -7.76 8.99
N ALA A 160 -4.75 -9.01 8.57
CA ALA A 160 -5.75 -9.43 7.59
C ALA A 160 -7.17 -9.42 8.17
N HIS A 161 -8.11 -8.88 7.41
CA HIS A 161 -9.55 -8.99 7.66
C HIS A 161 -10.15 -10.24 6.97
N LEU A 162 -9.44 -10.76 5.97
CA LEU A 162 -9.73 -11.98 5.21
C LEU A 162 -8.41 -12.54 4.68
N VAL A 163 -8.21 -13.85 4.79
CA VAL A 163 -7.12 -14.58 4.12
C VAL A 163 -7.69 -15.31 2.92
N VAL A 164 -7.00 -15.28 1.78
CA VAL A 164 -7.40 -16.04 0.58
C VAL A 164 -6.29 -17.01 0.20
N LEU A 165 -6.59 -18.30 0.29
CA LEU A 165 -5.74 -19.37 -0.21
C LEU A 165 -6.00 -19.55 -1.70
N THR A 166 -5.03 -19.18 -2.53
CA THR A 166 -5.13 -19.15 -3.98
C THR A 166 -4.47 -20.36 -4.66
N LYS A 167 -4.87 -20.64 -5.89
CA LYS A 167 -4.41 -21.80 -6.69
C LYS A 167 -4.71 -23.15 -6.00
N THR A 168 -5.82 -23.26 -5.27
CA THR A 168 -6.28 -24.49 -4.61
C THR A 168 -6.34 -25.71 -5.53
N ASP A 169 -6.57 -25.48 -6.82
CA ASP A 169 -6.47 -26.44 -7.92
C ASP A 169 -5.05 -27.02 -8.18
N LEU A 170 -4.04 -26.58 -7.43
CA LEU A 170 -2.67 -27.09 -7.40
C LEU A 170 -2.26 -27.66 -6.03
N ALA A 171 -3.16 -27.75 -5.04
CA ALA A 171 -2.81 -28.18 -3.68
C ALA A 171 -2.18 -29.58 -3.64
N GLN A 172 -2.84 -30.57 -4.27
CA GLN A 172 -2.34 -31.94 -4.32
C GLN A 172 -0.98 -32.07 -5.02
N PRO A 173 -0.73 -31.55 -6.24
CA PRO A 173 0.59 -31.64 -6.88
C PRO A 173 1.66 -30.75 -6.24
N ALA A 174 1.29 -29.76 -5.43
CA ALA A 174 2.22 -29.03 -4.57
C ALA A 174 2.57 -29.78 -3.26
N GLY A 175 1.80 -30.82 -2.90
CA GLY A 175 1.92 -31.51 -1.61
C GLY A 175 1.42 -30.68 -0.43
N PHE A 176 0.53 -29.72 -0.67
CA PHE A 176 0.15 -28.70 0.31
C PHE A 176 -0.73 -29.24 1.45
N ASP A 177 -0.35 -28.96 2.68
CA ASP A 177 -1.08 -29.36 3.89
C ASP A 177 -1.99 -28.22 4.38
N GLU A 178 -3.29 -28.36 4.14
CA GLU A 178 -4.29 -27.35 4.47
C GLU A 178 -4.61 -27.28 5.97
N GLU A 179 -4.37 -28.36 6.73
CA GLU A 179 -4.56 -28.39 8.19
C GLU A 179 -3.42 -27.66 8.89
N VAL A 180 -2.16 -27.93 8.53
CA VAL A 180 -0.98 -27.21 9.02
C VAL A 180 -1.03 -25.72 8.64
N PHE A 181 -1.52 -25.40 7.44
CA PHE A 181 -1.76 -24.01 7.04
C PHE A 181 -2.85 -23.33 7.89
N ALA A 182 -3.98 -24.00 8.15
CA ALA A 182 -5.05 -23.45 8.99
C ALA A 182 -4.56 -23.17 10.42
N ASP A 183 -3.84 -24.12 11.03
CA ASP A 183 -3.18 -23.95 12.33
C ASP A 183 -2.21 -22.75 12.34
N HIS A 184 -1.44 -22.54 11.27
CA HIS A 184 -0.56 -21.39 11.13
C HIS A 184 -1.30 -20.06 10.98
N VAL A 185 -2.47 -20.02 10.32
CA VAL A 185 -3.31 -18.83 10.25
C VAL A 185 -3.93 -18.53 11.63
N GLU A 186 -4.55 -19.53 12.27
CA GLU A 186 -5.22 -19.37 13.57
C GLU A 186 -4.24 -18.92 14.66
N ARG A 187 -3.02 -19.46 14.68
CA ARG A 187 -1.95 -19.03 15.60
C ARG A 187 -1.49 -17.57 15.42
N VAL A 188 -1.76 -16.95 14.28
CA VAL A 188 -1.30 -15.59 13.92
C VAL A 188 -2.43 -14.56 13.93
N ASN A 189 -3.65 -14.98 13.58
CA ASN A 189 -4.84 -14.11 13.58
C ASN A 189 -6.12 -14.91 13.92
N PRO A 190 -6.30 -15.30 15.20
CA PRO A 190 -7.41 -16.15 15.63
C PRO A 190 -8.78 -15.72 15.08
N GLY A 191 -9.51 -16.66 14.48
CA GLY A 191 -10.86 -16.47 13.94
C GLY A 191 -10.96 -15.71 12.61
N VAL A 192 -9.85 -15.41 11.92
CA VAL A 192 -9.92 -14.84 10.56
C VAL A 192 -10.47 -15.84 9.55
N GLU A 193 -11.34 -15.40 8.65
CA GLU A 193 -11.83 -16.26 7.57
C GLU A 193 -10.70 -16.62 6.60
N VAL A 194 -10.61 -17.90 6.23
CA VAL A 194 -9.76 -18.43 5.16
C VAL A 194 -10.66 -18.84 3.98
N LEU A 195 -10.58 -18.08 2.89
CA LEU A 195 -11.32 -18.35 1.66
C LEU A 195 -10.45 -19.11 0.64
N ARG A 196 -10.88 -20.31 0.26
CA ARG A 196 -10.32 -21.09 -0.85
C ARG A 196 -10.64 -20.43 -2.19
N SER A 197 -9.67 -20.36 -3.11
CA SER A 197 -9.89 -19.77 -4.43
C SER A 197 -8.96 -20.27 -5.56
N SER A 198 -9.53 -20.34 -6.76
CA SER A 198 -8.79 -20.53 -7.99
C SER A 198 -9.34 -19.69 -9.13
N ALA A 199 -8.51 -18.78 -9.67
CA ALA A 199 -8.82 -18.03 -10.89
C ALA A 199 -8.92 -18.92 -12.15
N ARG A 200 -8.41 -20.17 -12.09
CA ARG A 200 -8.49 -21.16 -13.17
C ARG A 200 -9.86 -21.84 -13.19
N THR A 201 -10.38 -22.28 -12.04
CA THR A 201 -11.69 -22.98 -11.96
C THR A 201 -12.88 -22.05 -11.70
N GLY A 202 -12.65 -20.87 -11.11
CA GLY A 202 -13.70 -19.98 -10.60
C GLY A 202 -14.01 -20.14 -9.11
N GLU A 203 -13.39 -21.10 -8.41
CA GLU A 203 -13.53 -21.28 -6.95
C GLU A 203 -13.23 -19.96 -6.22
N GLY A 204 -14.05 -19.60 -5.24
CA GLY A 204 -13.88 -18.42 -4.39
C GLY A 204 -14.16 -17.05 -5.03
N VAL A 205 -14.43 -16.95 -6.34
CA VAL A 205 -14.63 -15.65 -7.03
C VAL A 205 -15.86 -14.91 -6.51
N ASP A 206 -17.05 -15.53 -6.57
CA ASP A 206 -18.26 -14.96 -5.96
C ASP A 206 -18.08 -14.83 -4.43
N GLY A 207 -17.41 -15.79 -3.80
CA GLY A 207 -17.14 -15.78 -2.36
C GLY A 207 -16.44 -14.51 -1.89
N LEU A 208 -15.34 -14.11 -2.55
CA LEU A 208 -14.59 -12.89 -2.26
C LEU A 208 -15.43 -11.63 -2.55
N LEU A 209 -16.13 -11.61 -3.68
CA LEU A 209 -17.02 -10.50 -4.04
C LEU A 209 -18.13 -10.31 -2.99
N ASP A 210 -18.70 -11.38 -2.45
CA ASP A 210 -19.76 -11.32 -1.44
C ASP A 210 -19.26 -10.78 -0.09
N ARG A 211 -18.02 -11.09 0.35
CA ARG A 211 -17.44 -10.46 1.56
C ARG A 211 -17.21 -8.96 1.36
N VAL A 212 -16.75 -8.56 0.18
CA VAL A 212 -16.60 -7.14 -0.18
C VAL A 212 -17.96 -6.44 -0.19
N LEU A 213 -18.98 -7.04 -0.82
CA LEU A 213 -20.34 -6.50 -0.86
C LEU A 213 -21.01 -6.43 0.52
N ALA A 214 -20.72 -7.37 1.41
CA ALA A 214 -21.15 -7.33 2.81
C ALA A 214 -20.53 -6.12 3.54
N ALA A 215 -19.22 -5.89 3.40
CA ALA A 215 -18.56 -4.70 3.97
C ALA A 215 -19.10 -3.39 3.37
N CYS A 216 -19.37 -3.35 2.06
CA CYS A 216 -20.09 -2.24 1.40
C CYS A 216 -21.52 -2.04 1.93
N SER A 217 -22.07 -3.00 2.68
CA SER A 217 -23.40 -2.94 3.28
C SER A 217 -23.34 -2.68 4.80
N GLY A 218 -22.16 -2.35 5.34
CA GLY A 218 -21.97 -2.08 6.76
C GLY A 218 -21.78 -3.33 7.64
N VAL A 219 -21.62 -4.52 7.06
CA VAL A 219 -21.25 -5.71 7.83
C VAL A 219 -19.81 -5.54 8.31
N THR A 220 -19.63 -5.52 9.64
CA THR A 220 -18.30 -5.39 10.26
C THR A 220 -17.44 -6.62 9.91
N PRO A 221 -16.25 -6.45 9.32
CA PRO A 221 -15.35 -7.56 9.03
C PRO A 221 -14.68 -8.11 10.31
N HIS A 222 -13.91 -9.19 10.17
CA HIS A 222 -13.01 -9.66 11.22
C HIS A 222 -12.12 -8.51 11.74
N ARG A 223 -11.88 -8.48 13.06
CA ARG A 223 -11.04 -7.47 13.71
C ARG A 223 -9.62 -8.03 13.90
N PRO A 224 -8.63 -7.61 13.09
CA PRO A 224 -7.30 -8.23 13.13
C PRO A 224 -6.60 -7.99 14.46
N VAL A 225 -5.90 -8.98 14.99
CA VAL A 225 -5.30 -8.91 16.34
C VAL A 225 -4.22 -7.83 16.46
N LEU A 226 -3.42 -7.61 15.42
CA LEU A 226 -2.35 -6.61 15.43
C LEU A 226 -2.84 -5.17 15.22
N ALA A 227 -4.10 -4.97 14.79
CA ALA A 227 -4.65 -3.64 14.54
C ALA A 227 -4.75 -2.78 15.82
N ARG A 228 -4.82 -3.40 17.00
CA ARG A 228 -4.68 -2.69 18.30
C ARG A 228 -3.26 -2.15 18.50
N GLN A 229 -2.26 -3.01 18.29
CA GLN A 229 -0.86 -2.70 18.57
C GLN A 229 -0.28 -1.61 17.63
N HIS A 230 -0.78 -1.48 16.41
CA HIS A 230 -0.33 -0.44 15.47
C HIS A 230 -0.75 0.96 15.97
N LEU A 231 -2.01 1.12 16.37
CA LEU A 231 -2.55 2.36 16.95
C LEU A 231 -1.84 2.73 18.27
N GLU A 232 -1.65 1.75 19.16
CA GLU A 232 -1.03 1.96 20.47
C GLU A 232 0.45 2.39 20.36
N ARG A 233 1.19 1.90 19.35
CA ARG A 233 2.63 2.19 19.19
C ARG A 233 2.94 3.54 18.54
N HIS A 234 1.97 4.18 17.87
CA HIS A 234 2.13 5.51 17.28
C HIS A 234 1.41 6.62 18.08
N GLY A 235 0.56 6.27 19.04
CA GLY A 235 -0.16 7.20 19.91
C GLY A 235 0.66 7.91 21.00
N HIS A 236 1.99 7.70 21.08
CA HIS A 236 2.83 8.34 22.09
C HIS A 236 3.18 9.80 21.75
N THR A 237 2.23 10.71 21.98
CA THR A 237 2.52 12.14 22.07
C THR A 237 3.43 12.42 23.27
N HIS A 238 4.71 12.73 23.02
CA HIS A 238 5.62 13.21 24.05
C HIS A 238 5.23 14.64 24.49
N ALA A 239 4.34 14.73 25.47
CA ALA A 239 4.07 15.97 26.20
C ALA A 239 5.33 16.36 26.99
N HIS A 240 6.14 17.24 26.43
CA HIS A 240 7.28 17.83 27.12
C HIS A 240 6.79 18.92 28.09
N GLU A 241 6.52 18.52 29.34
CA GLU A 241 6.36 19.46 30.44
C GLU A 241 7.70 20.17 30.72
N HIS A 242 7.87 21.36 30.14
CA HIS A 242 8.98 22.25 30.46
C HIS A 242 8.77 22.88 31.85
N GLY A 243 9.11 22.13 32.89
CA GLY A 243 9.22 22.64 34.25
C GLY A 243 10.29 23.72 34.36
N HIS A 244 9.86 24.98 34.42
CA HIS A 244 10.74 26.11 34.73
C HIS A 244 10.94 26.22 36.23
N GLU A 245 12.13 25.85 36.72
CA GLU A 245 12.64 26.32 38.02
C GLU A 245 13.63 27.48 37.80
N HIS A 246 13.64 28.44 38.74
CA HIS A 246 14.36 29.71 38.61
C HIS A 246 15.27 29.98 39.82
N ALA A 247 16.30 30.80 39.57
CA ALA A 247 17.12 31.55 40.54
C ALA A 247 18.23 30.79 41.31
N PRO A 248 19.30 31.46 41.80
CA PRO A 248 19.85 32.76 41.35
C PRO A 248 21.40 32.81 41.15
N GLU A 249 21.81 33.79 40.34
CA GLU A 249 22.97 34.70 40.41
C GLU A 249 24.31 34.31 41.10
N ALA A 250 25.42 34.59 40.38
CA ALA A 250 26.71 35.02 40.93
C ALA A 250 27.45 35.90 39.89
N GLU A 251 28.18 36.93 40.33
CA GLU A 251 28.78 37.96 39.46
C GLU A 251 30.28 37.75 39.14
N SER A 252 30.71 38.16 37.93
CA SER A 252 31.92 38.99 37.70
C SER A 252 32.13 39.28 36.20
N GLY A 253 32.57 40.48 35.84
CA GLY A 253 33.00 40.86 34.46
C GLY A 253 34.47 41.33 34.43
N PRO A 254 34.82 42.38 33.65
CA PRO A 254 34.51 42.57 32.23
C PRO A 254 35.71 43.11 31.40
N GLU A 255 35.76 42.85 30.09
CA GLU A 255 36.53 43.58 29.04
C GLU A 255 36.06 43.02 27.67
N ALA A 256 36.17 43.63 26.50
CA ALA A 256 36.27 45.00 25.96
C ALA A 256 36.50 44.81 24.45
N ALA A 257 35.89 45.61 23.57
CA ALA A 257 36.08 45.54 22.11
C ALA A 257 37.04 46.63 21.59
N PRO A 258 37.43 46.60 20.30
CA PRO A 258 36.89 47.63 19.40
C PRO A 258 36.60 47.18 17.94
N GLU A 259 36.10 48.14 17.16
CA GLU A 259 35.73 48.11 15.73
C GLU A 259 36.92 47.75 14.80
N GLY A 260 36.80 47.16 13.59
CA GLY A 260 36.12 47.61 12.35
C GLY A 260 37.16 47.70 11.21
N PRO A 261 36.88 48.12 9.94
CA PRO A 261 35.59 48.28 9.24
C PRO A 261 35.57 47.78 7.74
N ASP A 262 34.36 47.72 7.16
CA ASP A 262 33.93 48.03 5.76
C ASP A 262 34.55 47.40 4.46
N GLU A 263 33.87 47.72 3.35
CA GLU A 263 34.07 47.47 1.91
C GLU A 263 33.89 46.03 1.36
N ALA A 264 33.38 45.78 0.13
CA ALA A 264 32.42 46.37 -0.82
C ALA A 264 32.77 45.90 -2.26
N ALA A 265 31.88 46.16 -3.24
CA ALA A 265 32.02 45.87 -4.68
C ALA A 265 32.08 44.38 -5.10
N SER A 266 31.86 43.99 -6.36
CA SER A 266 30.81 44.34 -7.36
C SER A 266 30.92 43.34 -8.54
N ASP A 267 30.00 43.41 -9.51
CA ASP A 267 30.09 42.84 -10.87
C ASP A 267 30.08 41.29 -10.98
N VAL A 268 29.23 40.59 -11.76
CA VAL A 268 28.55 40.84 -13.05
C VAL A 268 29.51 40.89 -14.26
N ILE A 269 29.53 39.82 -15.08
CA ILE A 269 29.54 39.94 -16.56
C ILE A 269 29.24 38.58 -17.25
N ALA A 270 28.40 38.70 -18.29
CA ALA A 270 28.06 37.82 -19.42
C ALA A 270 28.60 36.38 -19.58
N SER A 271 27.69 35.48 -19.97
CA SER A 271 27.97 34.36 -20.90
C SER A 271 28.08 34.84 -22.35
N PRO A 272 28.65 34.02 -23.25
CA PRO A 272 28.13 33.90 -24.61
C PRO A 272 27.68 32.46 -24.95
N ALA A 273 26.90 32.32 -26.03
CA ALA A 273 26.23 31.07 -26.42
C ALA A 273 27.08 30.15 -27.33
N GLY A 274 26.67 28.88 -27.43
CA GLY A 274 27.27 27.90 -28.34
C GLY A 274 26.41 26.65 -28.56
N GLN A 275 25.60 26.64 -29.63
CA GLN A 275 24.84 25.51 -30.15
C GLN A 275 24.56 25.75 -31.66
N PRO A 276 24.20 24.73 -32.46
CA PRO A 276 24.31 23.28 -32.26
C PRO A 276 25.11 22.61 -33.40
N SER A 277 25.13 21.26 -33.46
CA SER A 277 25.47 20.52 -34.67
C SER A 277 24.60 19.26 -34.78
N ASP A 278 23.93 19.09 -35.91
CA ASP A 278 22.90 18.08 -36.12
C ASP A 278 23.41 16.80 -36.83
N ALA A 279 22.61 15.74 -36.72
CA ALA A 279 22.48 14.57 -37.60
C ALA A 279 23.70 13.95 -38.34
N VAL A 280 23.89 12.63 -38.10
CA VAL A 280 24.19 11.67 -39.17
C VAL A 280 23.17 10.52 -39.08
N LEU A 281 22.56 10.17 -40.21
CA LEU A 281 21.53 9.12 -40.35
C LEU A 281 22.12 7.77 -40.83
N GLN A 282 21.37 6.68 -40.58
CA GLN A 282 21.15 5.43 -41.36
C GLN A 282 22.21 4.99 -42.41
N THR A 283 22.53 3.71 -42.62
CA THR A 283 21.68 2.50 -42.87
C THR A 283 22.59 1.24 -42.66
N VAL A 284 22.34 -0.06 -42.90
CA VAL A 284 21.39 -0.96 -43.61
C VAL A 284 21.27 -2.23 -42.71
N ALA A 285 20.11 -2.76 -42.29
CA ALA A 285 19.16 -3.65 -42.99
C ALA A 285 19.73 -4.95 -43.62
N ASP A 286 19.02 -6.06 -43.36
CA ASP A 286 19.00 -7.42 -43.97
C ASP A 286 20.29 -8.29 -44.05
N GLY A 287 20.17 -9.58 -43.69
CA GLY A 287 21.29 -10.53 -43.88
C GLY A 287 21.20 -11.95 -43.28
N SER A 288 20.13 -12.72 -43.56
CA SER A 288 19.92 -14.17 -43.22
C SER A 288 19.56 -14.53 -41.77
#